data_AF-Q3IF31-F1
#
_entry.id   AF-Q3IF31-F1
#
_cell.length_a   1.000
_cell.length_b   1.000
_cell.length_c   1.000
_cell.angle_alpha   90.00
_cell.angle_beta   90.00
_cell.angle_gamma   90.00
#
_symmetry.space_group_name_H-M   'P 1'
#
loop_
_entity.id
_entity.type
_entity.pdbx_description
1 polymer ?
#
loop_
_entity_poly.entity_id
_entity_poly.type
_entity_poly.pdbx_seq_one_letter_code
_entity_poly.pdbx_strand_id
1 'polypeptide(L)' 'MNEVIFLIILLIAYILPVVIVLNSKRTQGHEKNAWLIGIVFFSWLGLIMYLAIVPKHGRKKRQNKKP' A
#
# COMPACT_ATOMS: atom_id res chain seq x y z
N MET A 1 4.84 0.67 -24.99
CA MET A 1 3.48 1.27 -24.94
C MET A 1 2.59 0.51 -23.98
N ASN A 2 2.69 -0.83 -23.94
CA ASN A 2 1.91 -1.69 -23.07
C ASN A 2 2.21 -1.48 -21.58
N GLU A 3 3.45 -1.11 -21.25
CA GLU A 3 3.92 -0.84 -19.88
C GLU A 3 3.23 0.38 -19.30
N VAL A 4 3.15 1.46 -20.08
CA VAL A 4 2.50 2.72 -19.67
C VAL A 4 1.01 2.47 -19.43
N ILE A 5 0.35 1.72 -20.32
CA ILE A 5 -1.06 1.35 -20.17
C ILE A 5 -1.27 0.53 -18.89
N PHE A 6 -0.39 -0.43 -18.60
CA PHE A 6 -0.46 -1.22 -17.38
C PHE A 6 -0.33 -0.36 -16.12
N LEU A 7 0.62 0.57 -16.09
CA LEU A 7 0.81 1.49 -14.96
C LEU A 7 -0.40 2.41 -14.76
N ILE A 8 -1.04 2.87 -15.83
CA ILE A 8 -2.27 3.67 -15.76
C ILE A 8 -3.41 2.85 -15.15
N ILE A 9 -3.60 1.60 -15.60
CA ILE A 9 -4.65 0.71 -15.05
C ILE A 9 -4.41 0.48 -13.55
N LEU A 10 -3.16 0.23 -13.16
CA LEU A 10 -2.79 0.02 -11.76
C LEU A 10 -3.06 1.26 -10.92
N LEU A 11 -2.74 2.46 -11.44
CA LEU A 11 -3.03 3.73 -10.78
C LEU A 11 -4.53 3.95 -10.60
N ILE A 12 -5.34 3.67 -11.63
CA ILE A 12 -6.80 3.79 -11.57
C ILE A 12 -7.36 2.82 -10.52
N ALA A 13 -6.95 1.56 -10.54
CA ALA A 13 -7.37 0.56 -9.57
C ALA A 13 -6.99 0.95 -8.13
N TYR A 14 -5.82 1.56 -7.96
CA TYR A 14 -5.34 2.07 -6.67
C TYR A 14 -6.21 3.21 -6.11
N ILE A 15 -6.64 4.16 -6.96
CA ILE A 15 -7.44 5.33 -6.55
C ILE A 15 -8.95 4.98 -6.45
N LEU A 16 -9.41 3.95 -7.16
CA LEU A 16 -10.81 3.52 -7.21
C LEU A 16 -11.53 3.42 -5.85
N PRO A 17 -10.98 2.78 -4.79
CA PRO A 17 -11.65 2.69 -3.49
C PRO A 17 -11.94 4.07 -2.87
N VAL A 18 -11.05 5.05 -3.09
CA VAL A 18 -11.25 6.43 -2.62
C VAL A 18 -12.46 7.05 -3.34
N VAL A 19 -12.54 6.90 -4.66
CA VAL A 19 -13.65 7.41 -5.48
C VAL A 19 -14.97 6.75 -5.12
N ILE A 20 -14.98 5.44 -4.86
CA ILE A 20 -16.16 4.69 -4.44
C ILE A 20 -16.68 5.22 -3.11
N VAL A 21 -15.81 5.40 -2.12
CA VAL A 21 -16.21 5.94 -0.81
C VAL A 21 -16.72 7.37 -0.95
N LEU A 22 -16.02 8.24 -1.69
CA LEU A 22 -16.41 9.63 -1.90
C LEU A 22 -17.79 9.78 -2.56
N ASN A 23 -18.13 8.95 -3.55
CA ASN A 23 -19.42 9.00 -4.24
C ASN A 23 -20.52 8.18 -3.56
N SER A 24 -20.17 7.39 -2.54
CA SER A 24 -21.16 6.59 -1.82
C SER A 24 -22.16 7.48 -1.08
N LYS A 25 -23.44 7.18 -1.28
CA LYS A 25 -24.56 7.69 -0.47
C LYS A 25 -24.72 6.92 0.85
N ARG A 26 -24.01 5.80 1.02
CA ARG A 26 -24.12 4.90 2.19
C ARG A 26 -23.35 5.42 3.41
N THR A 27 -22.38 6.32 3.22
CA THR A 27 -21.57 6.90 4.30
C THR A 27 -21.69 8.41 4.27
N GLN A 28 -21.92 9.05 5.43
CA GLN A 28 -22.15 10.50 5.52
C GLN A 28 -21.27 11.18 6.57
N GLY A 29 -20.98 12.47 6.36
CA GLY A 29 -20.23 13.31 7.28
C GLY A 29 -18.89 12.69 7.71
N HIS A 30 -18.70 12.58 9.03
CA HIS A 30 -17.47 12.10 9.64
C HIS A 30 -17.14 10.62 9.33
N GLU A 31 -18.15 9.79 9.07
CA GLU A 31 -17.94 8.39 8.72
C GLU A 31 -17.15 8.25 7.41
N LYS A 32 -17.44 9.11 6.43
CA LYS A 32 -16.74 9.15 5.15
C LYS A 32 -15.25 9.47 5.35
N ASN A 33 -14.94 10.42 6.24
CA ASN A 33 -13.56 10.77 6.56
C ASN A 33 -12.82 9.62 7.25
N ALA A 34 -13.48 8.91 8.19
CA ALA A 34 -12.91 7.74 8.84
C ALA A 34 -12.58 6.63 7.82
N TRP A 35 -13.47 6.38 6.86
CA TRP A 35 -13.22 5.41 5.79
C TRP A 35 -12.08 5.82 4.87
N LEU A 36 -11.96 7.11 4.52
CA LEU A 36 -10.84 7.61 3.72
C LEU A 36 -9.50 7.42 4.42
N ILE A 37 -9.43 7.76 5.72
CA ILE A 37 -8.24 7.53 6.55
C ILE A 37 -7.92 6.02 6.60
N GLY A 38 -8.95 5.18 6.79
CA GLY A 38 -8.80 3.73 6.76
C GLY A 38 -8.20 3.22 5.46
N ILE A 39 -8.72 3.67 4.30
CA ILE A 39 -8.19 3.28 2.98
C ILE A 39 -6.71 3.64 2.84
N VAL A 40 -6.33 4.86 3.22
CA VAL A 40 -4.92 5.30 3.15
C VAL A 40 -4.04 4.46 4.08
N PHE A 41 -4.49 4.21 5.31
CA PHE A 41 -3.74 3.42 6.28
C PHE A 41 -3.51 1.97 5.81
N PHE A 42 -4.56 1.30 5.35
CA PHE A 42 -4.47 -0.09 4.87
C PHE A 42 -3.70 -0.22 3.55
N SER A 43 -3.73 0.79 2.69
CA SER A 43 -2.98 0.81 1.43
C SER A 43 -1.46 0.71 1.63
N TRP A 44 -0.94 1.28 2.73
CA TRP A 44 0.49 1.30 3.04
C TRP A 44 0.91 0.22 4.04
N LEU A 45 -0.04 -0.58 4.53
CA LEU A 45 0.20 -1.59 5.55
C LEU A 45 1.28 -2.59 5.12
N GLY A 46 1.31 -2.99 3.85
CA GLY A 46 2.35 -3.87 3.32
C GLY A 46 3.76 -3.27 3.41
N LEU A 47 3.92 -1.97 3.16
CA LEU A 47 5.21 -1.28 3.32
C LEU A 47 5.61 -1.20 4.80
N ILE A 48 4.66 -0.89 5.68
CA ILE A 48 4.89 -0.86 7.12
C ILE A 48 5.34 -2.23 7.62
N MET A 49 4.66 -3.31 7.21
CA MET A 49 5.05 -4.69 7.53
C MET A 49 6.43 -5.03 6.97
N TYR A 50 6.74 -4.64 5.74
CA TYR A 50 8.06 -4.84 5.15
C TYR A 50 9.14 -4.16 6.00
N LEU A 51 8.96 -2.89 6.37
CA LEU A 51 9.90 -2.16 7.21
C LEU A 51 10.01 -2.72 8.64
N ALA A 52 8.93 -3.30 9.17
CA ALA A 52 8.90 -3.92 10.48
C ALA A 52 9.59 -5.30 10.51
N ILE A 53 9.41 -6.10 9.45
CA ILE A 53 9.90 -7.48 9.37
C ILE A 53 11.34 -7.53 8.85
N VAL A 54 11.66 -6.70 7.85
CA VAL A 54 12.95 -6.76 7.16
C VAL A 54 14.00 -6.00 7.96
N PRO A 55 15.07 -6.67 8.41
CA PRO A 55 16.13 -6.02 9.19
C PRO A 55 16.86 -4.98 8.34
N LYS A 56 17.01 -3.76 8.88
CA LYS A 56 17.68 -2.63 8.22
C LYS A 56 19.14 -2.92 7.85
N HIS A 57 19.80 -3.77 8.64
CA HIS A 57 21.15 -4.24 8.38
C HIS A 57 21.03 -5.59 7.69
N GLY A 58 21.25 -5.60 6.37
CA GLY A 58 21.20 -6.82 5.56
C GLY A 58 21.92 -7.97 6.26
N ARG A 59 21.34 -9.18 6.22
CA ARG A 59 21.90 -10.38 6.83
C ARG A 59 23.40 -10.42 6.55
N LYS A 60 24.26 -10.21 7.55
CA LYS A 60 25.70 -10.36 7.36
C LYS A 60 25.89 -11.77 6.79
N LYS A 61 26.37 -11.88 5.55
CA LYS A 61 26.81 -13.16 4.99
C LYS A 61 27.79 -13.71 6.01
N ARG A 62 27.40 -14.77 6.71
CA ARG A 62 28.29 -15.51 7.60
C ARG A 62 29.42 -15.97 6.68
N GLN A 63 30.54 -15.26 6.68
CA GLN A 63 31.73 -15.69 5.95
C GLN A 63 32.10 -17.02 6.58
N ASN A 64 31.76 -18.09 5.87
CA ASN A 64 32.15 -19.43 6.23
C ASN A 64 33.66 -19.46 6.06
N LYS A 65 34.40 -19.14 7.13
CA LYS A 65 35.82 -19.47 7.22
C LYS A 65 35.86 -21.00 7.22
N LYS A 66 35.95 -21.57 6.02
CA LYS A 66 36.38 -22.95 5.81
C LYS A 66 37.82 -23.08 6.31
N PRO A 67 38.18 -24.26 6.83
CA PRO A 67 39.12 -24.47 7.93
C PRO A 67 40.53 -23.97 7.66
#